data_AF-A0A953GUC3-F1
#
_entry.id   AF-A0A953GUC3-F1
#
_cell.length_a   1.000
_cell.length_b   1.000
_cell.length_c   1.000
_cell.angle_alpha   90.00
_cell.angle_beta   90.00
_cell.angle_gamma   90.00
#
_symmetry.space_group_name_H-M   'P 1'
#
loop_
_entity.id
_entity.type
_entity.pdbx_description
1 polymer ?
#
loop_
_entity_poly.entity_id
_entity_poly.type
_entity_poly.pdbx_seq_one_letter_code
_entity_poly.pdbx_strand_id
1 'polypeptide(L)' 'MQFAQYDVVMVKSFLTEKLAEADAFNRRPPRVGDVATIIEIYSNPIGYELECSDADGITEWMVAFEPHEVELELIK' A
#
# COMPACT_ATOMS: atom_id res chain seq x y z
N MET A 1 -2.99 -16.62 1.93
CA MET A 1 -2.69 -15.19 1.75
C MET A 1 -1.25 -14.98 2.18
N GLN A 2 -0.47 -14.21 1.43
CA GLN A 2 0.98 -14.06 1.64
C GLN A 2 1.31 -13.17 2.84
N PHE A 3 0.41 -12.22 3.14
CA PHE A 3 0.54 -11.26 4.25
C PHE A 3 -0.69 -11.35 5.17
N ALA A 4 -0.55 -10.81 6.37
CA ALA A 4 -1.59 -10.64 7.38
C ALA A 4 -1.94 -9.15 7.58
N GLN A 5 -3.12 -8.91 8.15
CA GLN A 5 -3.52 -7.55 8.53
C GLN A 5 -2.57 -7.04 9.62
N TYR A 6 -2.13 -5.80 9.46
CA TYR A 6 -1.12 -5.09 10.24
C TYR A 6 0.33 -5.50 9.99
N ASP A 7 0.60 -6.35 9.00
CA ASP A 7 1.97 -6.53 8.50
C ASP A 7 2.51 -5.19 7.97
N VAL A 8 3.79 -4.94 8.24
CA VAL A 8 4.49 -3.78 7.70
C VAL A 8 5.29 -4.22 6.49
N VAL A 9 5.02 -3.59 5.34
CA VAL A 9 5.58 -3.97 4.04
C VAL A 9 6.26 -2.79 3.36
N MET A 10 7.30 -3.07 2.57
CA MET A 10 7.92 -2.11 1.67
C MET A 10 7.47 -2.37 0.24
N VAL A 11 7.09 -1.30 -0.46
CA VAL A 11 6.76 -1.34 -1.89
C VAL A 11 8.03 -1.51 -2.72
N LYS A 12 8.12 -2.60 -3.48
CA LYS A 12 9.30 -2.93 -4.32
C LYS A 12 9.13 -2.52 -5.76
N SER A 13 7.95 -2.72 -6.31
CA SER A 13 7.62 -2.38 -7.70
C SER A 13 6.11 -2.27 -7.86
N PHE A 14 5.70 -1.54 -8.90
CA PHE A 14 4.32 -1.55 -9.37
C PHE A 14 4.30 -2.23 -10.72
N LEU A 15 3.41 -3.19 -10.88
CA LEU A 15 3.31 -4.04 -12.05
C LEU A 15 2.25 -3.53 -13.03
N THR A 16 1.51 -2.49 -12.67
CA THR A 16 0.58 -1.78 -13.54
C THR A 16 0.91 -0.28 -13.61
N GLU A 17 0.61 0.35 -14.74
CA GLU A 17 0.81 1.80 -14.95
C GLU A 17 -0.21 2.67 -14.20
N LYS A 18 -1.22 2.05 -13.58
CA LYS A 18 -2.24 2.75 -12.80
C LYS A 18 -1.72 3.03 -11.39
N LEU A 19 -0.84 4.02 -11.25
CA LEU A 19 -0.63 4.61 -9.94
C LEU A 19 -1.57 5.80 -9.80
N ALA A 20 -2.41 5.72 -8.78
CA ALA A 20 -3.37 6.74 -8.41
C ALA A 20 -2.69 8.12 -8.40
N GLU A 21 -3.23 9.05 -9.18
CA GLU A 21 -2.90 10.46 -9.04
C GLU A 21 -3.21 10.89 -7.60
N ALA A 22 -2.43 11.81 -7.04
CA ALA A 22 -2.77 12.42 -5.76
C ALA A 22 -4.20 13.00 -5.86
N ASP A 23 -5.10 12.52 -5.02
CA ASP A 23 -6.46 13.06 -4.89
C ASP A 23 -6.55 13.99 -3.68
N ALA A 24 -7.76 14.46 -3.35
CA ALA A 24 -7.96 15.37 -2.24
C ALA A 24 -7.62 14.77 -0.85
N PHE A 25 -7.39 13.45 -0.76
CA PHE A 25 -7.17 12.73 0.49
C PHE A 25 -5.72 12.25 0.66
N ASN A 26 -4.98 12.12 -0.45
CA ASN A 26 -3.58 11.70 -0.44
C ASN A 26 -2.66 12.92 -0.60
N ARG A 27 -1.64 13.06 0.27
CA ARG A 27 -0.64 14.13 0.15
C ARG A 27 0.27 13.94 -1.06
N ARG A 28 0.47 12.68 -1.47
CA ARG A 28 1.29 12.29 -2.63
C ARG A 28 0.88 10.90 -3.12
N PRO A 29 1.22 10.51 -4.36
CA PRO A 29 1.01 9.14 -4.81
C PRO A 29 1.93 8.13 -4.10
N PRO A 30 1.57 6.84 -4.09
CA PRO A 30 2.48 5.74 -3.73
C PRO A 30 3.72 5.71 -4.62
N ARG A 31 4.87 5.34 -4.05
CA ARG A 31 6.13 5.16 -4.79
C ARG A 31 6.93 3.96 -4.28
N VAL A 32 7.83 3.47 -5.13
CA VAL A 32 8.78 2.42 -4.75
C VAL A 32 9.64 2.90 -3.57
N GLY A 33 9.84 2.02 -2.59
CA GLY A 33 10.56 2.30 -1.35
C GLY A 33 9.69 2.84 -0.22
N ASP A 34 8.41 3.14 -0.48
CA ASP A 34 7.49 3.45 0.62
C ASP A 34 7.30 2.24 1.53
N VAL A 35 7.24 2.52 2.84
CA VAL A 35 6.86 1.55 3.86
C VAL A 35 5.44 1.85 4.29
N ALA A 36 4.58 0.83 4.24
CA ALA A 36 3.16 0.94 4.53
C ALA A 36 2.71 -0.21 5.43
N THR A 37 1.61 0.01 6.14
CA THR A 37 0.94 -1.02 6.94
C THR A 37 -0.25 -1.56 6.15
N ILE A 38 -0.46 -2.88 6.13
CA ILE A 38 -1.69 -3.47 5.58
C ILE A 38 -2.81 -3.25 6.60
N ILE A 39 -3.71 -2.32 6.34
CA ILE A 39 -4.78 -1.97 7.30
C ILE A 39 -6.06 -2.80 7.09
N GLU A 40 -6.24 -3.40 5.91
CA GLU A 40 -7.35 -4.30 5.58
C GLU A 40 -6.93 -5.33 4.52
N ILE A 41 -7.49 -6.54 4.60
CA ILE A 41 -7.33 -7.58 3.59
C ILE A 41 -8.70 -7.94 3.02
N TYR A 42 -8.93 -7.55 1.77
CA TYR A 42 -10.13 -7.91 1.05
C TYR A 42 -10.05 -9.37 0.57
N SER A 43 -11.15 -10.11 0.74
CA SER A 43 -11.23 -11.50 0.27
C SER A 43 -11.94 -11.66 -1.08
N ASN A 44 -12.64 -10.63 -1.57
CA ASN A 44 -13.37 -10.66 -2.84
C ASN A 44 -13.62 -9.25 -3.44
N PRO A 45 -12.85 -8.80 -4.44
CA PRO A 45 -11.63 -9.44 -4.95
C PRO A 45 -10.53 -9.48 -3.87
N ILE A 46 -9.53 -10.33 -4.06
CA ILE A 46 -8.39 -10.38 -3.14
C ILE A 46 -7.60 -9.08 -3.29
N GLY A 47 -7.32 -8.40 -2.18
CA GLY A 47 -6.55 -7.16 -2.18
C GLY A 47 -6.06 -6.76 -0.81
N TYR A 48 -5.14 -5.81 -0.79
CA TYR A 48 -4.55 -5.24 0.41
C TYR A 48 -4.83 -3.73 0.40
N GLU A 49 -5.47 -3.21 1.43
CA GLU A 49 -5.49 -1.77 1.69
C GLU A 49 -4.21 -1.41 2.44
N LEU A 50 -3.39 -0.56 1.85
CA LEU A 50 -2.13 -0.11 2.44
C LEU A 50 -2.23 1.34 2.87
N GLU A 51 -1.72 1.65 4.06
CA GLU A 51 -1.55 3.01 4.55
C GLU A 51 -0.06 3.32 4.75
N CYS A 52 0.43 4.37 4.10
CA CYS A 52 1.75 4.94 4.34
C CYS A 52 1.60 6.27 5.08
N SER A 53 2.29 6.40 6.20
CA SER A 53 2.23 7.59 7.05
C SER A 53 3.63 8.13 7.31
N ASP A 54 3.73 9.44 7.50
CA ASP A 54 4.98 10.10 7.87
C ASP A 54 5.36 9.81 9.33
N ALA A 55 6.49 10.37 9.77
CA ALA A 55 7.01 10.16 11.13
C ALA A 55 6.10 10.74 12.23
N ASP A 56 5.19 11.65 11.88
CA ASP A 56 4.20 12.24 12.79
C ASP A 56 2.87 11.46 12.79
N GLY A 57 2.81 10.36 12.05
CA GLY A 57 1.62 9.51 11.93
C GLY A 57 0.56 10.08 10.99
N ILE A 58 0.92 11.02 10.12
CA ILE A 58 -0.01 11.59 9.15
C ILE A 58 0.02 10.77 7.87
N THR A 59 -1.14 10.31 7.42
CA THR A 59 -1.30 9.56 6.17
C THR A 59 -0.78 10.37 4.98
N GLU A 60 0.24 9.84 4.33
CA GLU A 60 0.78 10.34 3.06
C GLU A 60 -0.06 9.82 1.89
N TRP A 61 -0.43 8.53 1.96
CA TRP A 61 -1.40 7.92 1.07
C TRP A 61 -2.05 6.67 1.68
N MET A 62 -3.24 6.33 1.17
CA MET A 62 -3.97 5.11 1.48
C MET A 62 -4.60 4.55 0.19
N VAL A 63 -4.21 3.34 -0.20
CA VAL A 63 -4.61 2.74 -1.49
C VAL A 63 -4.78 1.22 -1.37
N ALA A 64 -5.87 0.72 -1.96
CA ALA A 64 -6.08 -0.70 -2.21
C ALA A 64 -5.33 -1.18 -3.46
N PHE A 65 -4.59 -2.28 -3.33
CA PHE A 65 -3.96 -2.98 -4.44
C PHE A 65 -4.43 -4.42 -4.52
N GLU A 66 -4.68 -4.91 -5.73
CA GLU A 66 -4.73 -6.34 -5.99
C GLU A 66 -3.30 -6.93 -5.93
N PRO A 67 -3.12 -8.21 -5.54
CA PRO A 67 -1.79 -8.81 -5.39
C PRO A 67 -0.92 -8.80 -6.66
N HIS A 68 -1.51 -8.66 -7.84
CA HIS A 68 -0.77 -8.59 -9.11
C HIS A 68 -0.37 -7.16 -9.50
N GLU A 69 -0.83 -6.13 -8.79
CA GLU A 69 -0.56 -4.73 -9.10
C GLU A 69 0.71 -4.21 -8.41
N VAL A 70 1.11 -4.84 -7.31
CA VAL A 70 2.21 -4.38 -6.46
C VAL A 70 3.04 -5.55 -5.95
N GLU A 71 4.35 -5.36 -5.93
CA GLU A 71 5.28 -6.26 -5.26
C GLU A 71 5.63 -5.69 -3.88
N LEU A 72 5.44 -6.50 -2.85
CA LEU A 72 5.62 -6.12 -1.44
C LEU A 72 6.66 -7.00 -0.77
N GLU A 73 7.51 -6.40 0.05
CA GLU A 73 8.48 -7.10 0.91
C GLU A 73 8.04 -6.94 2.37
N LEU A 74 7.85 -8.05 3.10
CA LEU A 74 7.56 -8.01 4.53
C LEU A 74 8.78 -7.50 5.30
N ILE A 75 8.57 -6.44 6.08
CA ILE A 75 9.58 -5.85 6.97
C ILE A 75 9.41 -6.39 8.40
N LYS A 76 8.15 -6.55 8.86
CA LYS A 76 7.82 -6.99 10.21
C LYS A 76 6.41 -7.55 10.32
#